data_AF-A0A822ICV3-F1
#
_entry.id   AF-A0A822ICV3-F1
#
_cell.length_a   1.000
_cell.length_b   1.000
_cell.length_c   1.000
_cell.angle_alpha   90.00
_cell.angle_beta   90.00
_cell.angle_gamma   90.00
#
_symmetry.space_group_name_H-M   'P 1'
#
loop_
_entity.id
_entity.type
_entity.pdbx_description
1 polymer ?
#
loop_
_entity_poly.entity_id
_entity_poly.type
_entity_poly.pdbx_seq_one_letter_code
_entity_poly.pdbx_strand_id
1 'polypeptide(L)'
;MRIRAATQEDFLKVHQFTADCTPLENYPEHVYKIILRYFGDYCFIAEKNGQIVGFAMGIVPRSFPGTYFLWQIGVAPSCQMRGIGEKLLREIEEELRKKGFVRIEVTIDPVNISSQKLFENMEYQNISKKAGKTVEVKGNLAVQDYYKPGRHFMVYEKRIGQLCDS
;
A
#
# COMPACT_ATOMS: atom_id res chain seq x y z
N MET A 1 13.13 8.81 13.07
CA MET A 1 11.85 8.23 12.59
C MET A 1 11.99 6.74 12.73
N ARG A 2 11.01 6.06 13.30
CA ARG A 2 10.99 4.61 13.50
C ARG A 2 9.91 4.02 12.61
N ILE A 3 10.19 2.93 11.91
CA ILE A 3 9.16 2.14 11.23
C ILE A 3 8.99 0.85 12.04
N ARG A 4 7.74 0.42 12.24
CA ARG A 4 7.40 -0.80 12.98
C ARG A 4 6.15 -1.44 12.43
N ALA A 5 5.97 -2.73 12.71
CA ALA A 5 4.69 -3.39 12.53
C ALA A 5 3.61 -2.70 13.39
N ALA A 6 2.39 -2.67 12.86
CA ALA A 6 1.21 -2.21 13.57
C ALA A 6 0.67 -3.31 14.48
N THR A 7 0.00 -2.89 15.55
CA THR A 7 -0.71 -3.80 16.46
C THR A 7 -2.19 -3.46 16.46
N GLN A 8 -3.02 -4.39 16.94
CA GLN A 8 -4.47 -4.12 17.07
C GLN A 8 -4.81 -2.93 17.98
N GLU A 9 -3.89 -2.48 18.85
CA GLU A 9 -4.10 -1.32 19.73
C GLU A 9 -3.83 0.02 19.03
N ASP A 10 -3.20 -0.01 17.85
CA ASP A 10 -2.96 1.19 17.05
C ASP A 10 -4.21 1.66 16.30
N PHE A 11 -5.30 0.87 16.26
CA PHE A 11 -6.42 1.09 15.34
C PHE A 11 -7.07 2.48 15.42
N LEU A 12 -7.28 3.03 16.63
CA LEU A 12 -7.86 4.38 16.78
C LEU A 12 -6.88 5.46 16.31
N LYS A 13 -5.58 5.29 16.57
CA LYS A 13 -4.55 6.22 16.13
C LYS A 13 -4.38 6.19 14.61
N VAL A 14 -4.42 4.99 14.02
CA VAL A 14 -4.42 4.80 12.57
C VAL A 14 -5.67 5.41 11.95
N HIS A 15 -6.85 5.15 12.50
CA HIS A 15 -8.10 5.75 12.04
C HIS A 15 -7.99 7.29 12.01
N GLN A 16 -7.59 7.90 13.14
CA GLN A 16 -7.37 9.34 13.22
C GLN A 16 -6.35 9.83 12.18
N PHE A 17 -5.20 9.16 12.07
CA PHE A 17 -4.19 9.49 11.05
C PHE A 17 -4.78 9.47 9.64
N THR A 18 -5.55 8.45 9.28
CA THR A 18 -6.13 8.34 7.93
C THR A 18 -7.17 9.43 7.65
N ALA A 19 -7.96 9.82 8.66
CA ALA A 19 -8.90 10.95 8.55
C ALA A 19 -8.18 12.28 8.29
N ASP A 20 -6.99 12.47 8.88
CA ASP A 20 -6.18 13.68 8.72
C ASP A 20 -5.27 13.65 7.46
N CYS A 21 -5.26 12.55 6.71
CA CYS A 21 -4.31 12.30 5.62
C CYS A 21 -4.95 12.34 4.23
N THR A 22 -5.69 13.40 3.89
CA THR A 22 -6.28 13.58 2.55
C THR A 22 -5.24 13.42 1.41
N PRO A 23 -5.55 12.71 0.30
CA PRO A 23 -6.82 12.09 -0.08
C PRO A 23 -6.95 10.62 0.34
N LEU A 24 -6.21 10.15 1.34
CA LEU A 24 -6.29 8.78 1.81
C LEU A 24 -7.72 8.46 2.28
N GLU A 25 -8.27 7.34 1.83
CA GLU A 25 -9.60 6.91 2.24
C GLU A 25 -9.62 6.58 3.73
N ASN A 26 -10.57 7.17 4.47
CA ASN A 26 -10.79 6.84 5.87
C ASN A 26 -11.90 5.79 5.96
N TYR A 27 -11.51 4.54 6.21
CA TYR A 27 -12.47 3.46 6.48
C TYR A 27 -13.02 3.55 7.90
N PRO A 28 -14.20 2.97 8.19
CA PRO A 28 -14.69 2.87 9.57
C PRO A 28 -13.68 2.21 10.52
N GLU A 29 -13.67 2.62 11.79
CA GLU A 29 -12.71 2.19 12.81
C GLU A 29 -12.58 0.66 12.93
N HIS A 30 -13.71 -0.03 12.81
CA HIS A 30 -13.76 -1.49 12.93
C HIS A 30 -12.98 -2.20 11.81
N VAL A 31 -12.87 -1.59 10.62
CA VAL A 31 -12.04 -2.13 9.52
C VAL A 31 -10.58 -2.16 9.95
N TYR A 32 -10.07 -1.05 10.48
CA TYR A 32 -8.70 -1.00 11.00
C TYR A 32 -8.52 -1.96 12.19
N LYS A 33 -9.50 -2.07 13.11
CA LYS A 33 -9.39 -3.03 14.23
C LYS A 33 -9.28 -4.48 13.74
N ILE A 34 -10.11 -4.87 12.77
CA ILE A 34 -10.10 -6.21 12.19
C ILE A 34 -8.77 -6.47 11.46
N ILE A 35 -8.37 -5.58 10.56
CA ILE A 35 -7.15 -5.76 9.77
C ILE A 35 -5.92 -5.81 10.66
N LEU A 36 -5.79 -4.90 11.63
CA LEU A 36 -4.63 -4.90 12.53
C LEU A 36 -4.60 -6.09 13.49
N ARG A 37 -5.75 -6.71 13.79
CA ARG A 37 -5.81 -7.95 14.58
C ARG A 37 -5.31 -9.15 13.80
N TYR A 38 -5.65 -9.28 12.52
CA TYR A 38 -5.33 -10.46 11.71
C TYR A 38 -4.08 -10.31 10.84
N PHE A 39 -3.71 -9.08 10.51
CA PHE A 39 -2.63 -8.73 9.59
C PHE A 39 -1.73 -7.61 10.12
N GLY A 40 -1.71 -7.36 11.44
CA GLY A 40 -0.87 -6.32 12.06
C GLY A 40 0.62 -6.44 11.70
N ASP A 41 1.14 -7.67 11.65
CA ASP A 41 2.53 -7.98 11.23
C ASP A 41 2.84 -7.67 9.76
N TYR A 42 1.81 -7.32 8.97
CA TYR A 42 1.85 -6.97 7.55
C TYR A 42 1.39 -5.53 7.30
N CYS A 43 1.12 -4.79 8.37
CA CYS A 43 0.79 -3.37 8.36
C CYS A 43 1.92 -2.61 9.07
N PHE A 44 2.26 -1.42 8.60
CA PHE A 44 3.45 -0.70 9.05
C PHE A 44 3.11 0.73 9.42
N ILE A 45 3.68 1.19 10.53
CA ILE A 45 3.54 2.57 11.03
C ILE A 45 4.92 3.21 11.00
N ALA A 46 5.01 4.38 10.36
CA ALA A 46 6.14 5.29 10.48
C ALA A 46 5.84 6.31 11.59
N GLU A 47 6.69 6.34 12.61
CA GLU A 47 6.56 7.23 13.77
C GLU A 47 7.69 8.25 13.85
N LYS A 48 7.35 9.48 14.21
CA LYS A 48 8.29 10.54 14.53
C LYS A 48 7.80 11.27 15.77
N ASN A 49 8.64 11.37 16.81
CA ASN A 49 8.30 12.03 18.08
C ASN A 49 7.01 11.51 18.72
N GLY A 50 6.77 10.20 18.66
CA GLY A 50 5.57 9.56 19.20
C GLY A 50 4.29 9.76 18.37
N GLN A 51 4.37 10.44 17.23
CA GLN A 51 3.24 10.65 16.32
C GLN A 51 3.36 9.77 15.07
N ILE A 52 2.23 9.24 14.61
CA ILE A 52 2.14 8.55 13.32
C ILE A 52 2.29 9.59 12.22
N VAL A 53 3.31 9.43 11.38
CA VAL A 53 3.58 10.26 10.21
C VAL A 53 3.43 9.50 8.90
N GLY A 54 3.24 8.19 8.96
CA GLY A 54 2.90 7.36 7.81
C GLY A 54 2.31 6.02 8.23
N PHE A 55 1.48 5.45 7.37
CA PHE A 55 0.83 4.17 7.59
C PHE A 55 0.75 3.39 6.28
N ALA A 56 0.96 2.08 6.36
CA ALA A 56 0.72 1.14 5.29
C ALA A 56 -0.14 -0.03 5.80
N MET A 57 -1.23 -0.31 5.11
CA MET A 57 -2.12 -1.43 5.36
C MET A 57 -1.98 -2.43 4.22
N GLY A 58 -1.72 -3.68 4.53
CA GLY A 58 -1.71 -4.73 3.52
C GLY A 58 -2.22 -6.06 4.02
N ILE A 59 -2.49 -6.92 3.05
CA ILE A 59 -3.10 -8.24 3.25
C ILE A 59 -2.32 -9.30 2.47
N VAL A 60 -2.46 -10.54 2.92
CA VAL A 60 -1.76 -11.71 2.36
C VAL A 60 -2.79 -12.68 1.77
N PRO A 61 -3.07 -12.60 0.45
CA PRO A 61 -4.04 -13.46 -0.19
C PRO A 61 -3.53 -14.91 -0.33
N ARG A 62 -4.29 -15.89 0.18
CA ARG A 62 -3.94 -17.32 0.01
C ARG A 62 -4.00 -17.79 -1.45
N SER A 63 -4.87 -17.20 -2.27
CA SER A 63 -5.02 -17.56 -3.68
C SER A 63 -3.86 -17.08 -4.56
N PHE A 64 -2.98 -16.23 -4.04
CA PHE A 64 -1.79 -15.72 -4.73
C PHE A 64 -0.55 -15.94 -3.85
N PRO A 65 -0.03 -17.18 -3.77
CA PRO A 65 1.12 -17.49 -2.93
C PRO A 65 2.33 -16.60 -3.23
N GLY A 66 2.98 -16.11 -2.18
CA GLY A 66 4.14 -15.22 -2.28
C GLY A 66 3.81 -13.78 -2.68
N THR A 67 2.53 -13.41 -2.80
CA THR A 67 2.08 -12.05 -3.07
C THR A 67 1.65 -11.34 -1.79
N TYR A 68 2.13 -10.12 -1.59
CA TYR A 68 1.59 -9.16 -0.63
C TYR A 68 0.79 -8.10 -1.39
N PHE A 69 -0.44 -7.83 -0.96
CA PHE A 69 -1.23 -6.74 -1.52
C PHE A 69 -1.18 -5.52 -0.58
N LEU A 70 -0.56 -4.45 -1.06
CA LEU A 70 -0.54 -3.15 -0.39
C LEU A 70 -1.87 -2.45 -0.66
N TRP A 71 -2.80 -2.56 0.29
CA TRP A 71 -4.15 -2.00 0.15
C TRP A 71 -4.14 -0.49 0.31
N GLN A 72 -3.41 0.02 1.29
CA GLN A 72 -3.40 1.45 1.60
C GLN A 72 -2.00 1.90 2.00
N ILE A 73 -1.55 3.05 1.52
CA ILE A 73 -0.33 3.70 1.99
C ILE A 73 -0.51 5.21 2.00
N GLY A 74 -0.08 5.86 3.08
CA GLY A 74 -0.18 7.31 3.24
C GLY A 74 0.91 7.87 4.12
N VAL A 75 1.23 9.15 3.87
CA VAL A 75 2.18 9.95 4.65
C VAL A 75 1.48 11.25 5.02
N ALA A 76 1.57 11.63 6.30
CA ALA A 76 0.97 12.85 6.82
C ALA A 76 1.30 14.05 5.91
N PRO A 77 0.33 14.91 5.54
CA PRO A 77 0.55 16.02 4.62
C PRO A 77 1.74 16.91 4.99
N SER A 78 1.93 17.21 6.29
CA SER A 78 3.05 18.00 6.82
C SER A 78 4.44 17.35 6.62
N CYS A 79 4.45 16.06 6.31
CA CYS A 79 5.63 15.22 6.20
C CYS A 79 5.86 14.68 4.76
N GLN A 80 5.01 15.03 3.81
CA GLN A 80 5.16 14.66 2.39
C GLN A 80 6.36 15.36 1.73
N MET A 81 6.80 14.82 0.58
CA MET A 81 7.96 15.30 -0.18
C MET A 81 9.30 15.31 0.59
N ARG A 82 9.38 14.55 1.69
CA ARG A 82 10.59 14.39 2.51
C ARG A 82 11.17 12.96 2.45
N GLY A 83 10.80 12.20 1.43
CA GLY A 83 11.25 10.81 1.23
C GLY A 83 10.68 9.79 2.22
N ILE A 84 9.66 10.14 3.02
CA ILE A 84 9.09 9.21 4.02
C ILE A 84 8.35 8.05 3.35
N GLY A 85 7.58 8.32 2.29
CA GLY A 85 6.85 7.26 1.57
C GLY A 85 7.81 6.24 0.96
N GLU A 86 8.93 6.71 0.39
CA GLU A 86 9.97 5.84 -0.14
C GLU A 86 10.64 5.02 0.96
N LYS A 87 11.02 5.66 2.08
CA LYS A 87 11.60 4.95 3.23
C LYS A 87 10.65 3.89 3.80
N LEU A 88 9.37 4.24 3.93
CA LEU A 88 8.33 3.32 4.38
C LEU A 88 8.21 2.13 3.42
N LEU A 89 8.15 2.38 2.10
CA LEU A 89 8.03 1.32 1.11
C LEU A 89 9.27 0.43 1.03
N ARG A 90 10.48 0.99 1.16
CA ARG A 90 11.74 0.20 1.23
C ARG A 90 11.76 -0.75 2.42
N GLU A 91 11.37 -0.27 3.61
CA GLU A 91 11.29 -1.11 4.80
C GLU A 91 10.27 -2.24 4.61
N ILE A 92 9.11 -1.94 4.03
CA ILE A 92 8.08 -2.94 3.71
C ILE A 92 8.65 -4.00 2.77
N GLU A 93 9.32 -3.61 1.69
CA GLU A 93 9.96 -4.53 0.75
C GLU A 93 10.99 -5.46 1.43
N GLU A 94 11.80 -4.91 2.32
CA GLU A 94 12.80 -5.68 3.07
C GLU A 94 12.17 -6.67 4.06
N GLU A 95 11.18 -6.23 4.84
CA GLU A 95 10.48 -7.09 5.79
C GLU A 95 9.70 -8.21 5.09
N LEU A 96 9.07 -7.91 3.96
CA LEU A 96 8.36 -8.91 3.16
C LEU A 96 9.34 -9.90 2.53
N ARG A 97 10.51 -9.46 2.05
CA ARG A 97 11.55 -10.37 1.55
C ARG A 97 12.02 -11.34 2.63
N LYS A 98 12.24 -10.86 3.87
CA LYS A 98 12.61 -11.71 5.02
C LYS A 98 11.54 -12.73 5.36
N LYS A 99 10.26 -12.42 5.10
CA LYS A 99 9.11 -13.31 5.29
C LYS A 99 8.85 -14.23 4.08
N GLY A 100 9.68 -14.21 3.04
CA GLY A 100 9.58 -15.08 1.88
C GLY A 100 8.59 -14.64 0.80
N PHE A 101 8.13 -13.38 0.83
CA PHE A 101 7.32 -12.83 -0.25
C PHE A 101 8.18 -12.53 -1.47
N VAL A 102 7.62 -12.77 -2.65
CA VAL A 102 8.32 -12.64 -3.92
C VAL A 102 7.84 -11.45 -4.73
N ARG A 103 6.64 -10.95 -4.43
CA ARG A 103 6.08 -9.77 -5.09
C ARG A 103 5.16 -8.95 -4.20
N ILE A 104 5.05 -7.68 -4.55
CA ILE A 104 4.08 -6.73 -4.00
C ILE A 104 3.19 -6.26 -5.13
N GLU A 105 1.88 -6.27 -4.90
CA GLU A 105 0.87 -5.67 -5.77
C GLU A 105 0.19 -4.48 -5.07
N VAL A 106 -0.18 -3.47 -5.84
CA VAL A 106 -0.90 -2.28 -5.37
C VAL A 106 -1.85 -1.77 -6.44
N THR A 107 -2.97 -1.18 -6.02
CA THR A 107 -3.85 -0.43 -6.93
C THR A 107 -3.68 1.07 -6.73
N ILE A 108 -3.59 1.81 -7.84
CA ILE A 108 -3.41 3.27 -7.84
C ILE A 108 -4.55 3.90 -8.65
N ASP A 109 -5.22 4.89 -8.09
CA ASP A 109 -6.17 5.70 -8.87
C ASP A 109 -5.39 6.42 -10.00
N PRO A 110 -5.81 6.32 -11.28
CA PRO A 110 -5.09 6.93 -12.40
C PRO A 110 -4.94 8.45 -12.31
N VAL A 111 -5.69 9.14 -11.44
CA VAL A 111 -5.49 10.58 -11.19
C VAL A 111 -4.52 10.88 -10.03
N ASN A 112 -4.06 9.87 -9.28
CA ASN A 112 -3.14 10.03 -8.16
C ASN A 112 -1.67 10.03 -8.62
N ILE A 113 -1.25 11.16 -9.20
CA ILE A 113 0.09 11.36 -9.75
C ILE A 113 1.19 11.17 -8.69
N SER A 114 0.92 11.52 -7.42
CA SER A 114 1.91 11.39 -6.34
C SER A 114 2.24 9.92 -6.05
N SER A 115 1.21 9.08 -5.91
CA SER A 115 1.40 7.63 -5.73
C SER A 115 2.02 7.00 -6.97
N GLN A 116 1.54 7.36 -8.17
CA GLN A 116 2.14 6.88 -9.42
C GLN A 116 3.66 7.10 -9.45
N LYS A 117 4.12 8.35 -9.19
CA LYS A 117 5.55 8.67 -9.16
C LYS A 117 6.31 7.88 -8.08
N LEU A 118 5.73 7.72 -6.89
CA LEU A 118 6.36 6.94 -5.82
C LEU A 118 6.62 5.50 -6.27
N PHE A 119 5.60 4.83 -6.82
CA PHE A 119 5.70 3.44 -7.22
C PHE A 119 6.60 3.27 -8.45
N GLU A 120 6.54 4.17 -9.44
CA GLU A 120 7.44 4.15 -10.60
C GLU A 120 8.91 4.37 -10.21
N ASN A 121 9.19 5.33 -9.32
CA ASN A 121 10.54 5.55 -8.78
C ASN A 121 11.07 4.35 -7.97
N MET A 122 10.15 3.58 -7.40
CA MET A 122 10.44 2.35 -6.68
C MET A 122 10.42 1.12 -7.60
N GLU A 123 10.40 1.31 -8.92
CA GLU A 123 10.50 0.29 -9.97
C GLU A 123 9.30 -0.65 -10.06
N TYR A 124 8.14 -0.27 -9.50
CA TYR A 124 6.89 -0.99 -9.73
C TYR A 124 6.42 -0.78 -11.17
N GLN A 125 5.92 -1.84 -11.77
CA GLN A 125 5.49 -1.87 -13.17
C GLN A 125 3.98 -1.95 -13.26
N ASN A 126 3.38 -1.18 -14.18
CA ASN A 126 1.95 -1.27 -14.47
C ASN A 126 1.64 -2.59 -15.18
N ILE A 127 0.88 -3.46 -14.51
CA ILE A 127 0.44 -4.77 -15.00
C ILE A 127 -1.05 -4.80 -15.35
N SER A 128 -1.71 -3.64 -15.50
CA SER A 128 -3.17 -3.56 -15.72
C SER A 128 -3.68 -4.43 -16.88
N LYS A 129 -2.89 -4.59 -17.96
CA LYS A 129 -3.21 -5.48 -19.09
C LYS A 129 -3.36 -6.96 -18.69
N LYS A 130 -2.67 -7.38 -17.63
CA LYS A 130 -2.73 -8.75 -17.10
C LYS A 130 -3.84 -8.92 -16.06
N ALA A 131 -4.31 -7.82 -15.47
CA ALA A 131 -5.29 -7.83 -14.39
C ALA A 131 -6.75 -7.78 -14.87
N GLY A 132 -7.02 -7.29 -16.09
CA GLY A 132 -8.37 -7.28 -16.65
C GLY A 132 -8.51 -6.45 -17.91
N LYS A 133 -9.77 -6.15 -18.27
CA LYS A 133 -10.09 -5.25 -19.39
C LYS A 133 -9.60 -3.84 -19.07
N THR A 134 -8.85 -3.23 -19.98
CA THR A 134 -8.22 -1.92 -19.73
C THR A 134 -8.90 -0.77 -20.45
N VAL A 135 -8.77 0.42 -19.86
CA VAL A 135 -9.14 1.73 -20.42
C VAL A 135 -8.01 2.72 -20.17
N GLU A 136 -7.88 3.72 -21.04
CA GLU A 136 -6.93 4.82 -20.83
C GLU A 136 -7.60 5.99 -20.11
N VAL A 137 -6.97 6.47 -19.05
CA VAL A 137 -7.44 7.61 -18.26
C VAL A 137 -6.31 8.62 -18.17
N LYS A 138 -6.41 9.74 -18.89
CA LYS A 138 -5.37 10.79 -18.92
C LYS A 138 -3.96 10.25 -19.23
N GLY A 139 -3.84 9.34 -20.19
CA GLY A 139 -2.55 8.72 -20.57
C GLY A 139 -2.13 7.52 -19.70
N ASN A 140 -2.87 7.23 -18.62
CA ASN A 140 -2.60 6.09 -17.77
C ASN A 140 -3.48 4.90 -18.15
N LEU A 141 -2.86 3.75 -18.42
CA LEU A 141 -3.57 2.50 -18.66
C LEU A 141 -4.04 1.91 -17.33
N ALA A 142 -5.35 1.80 -17.15
CA ALA A 142 -5.99 1.30 -15.95
C ALA A 142 -6.95 0.14 -16.27
N VAL A 143 -7.28 -0.67 -15.27
CA VAL A 143 -8.35 -1.67 -15.38
C VAL A 143 -9.70 -0.95 -15.28
N GLN A 144 -10.59 -1.24 -16.23
CA GLN A 144 -11.93 -0.68 -16.30
C GLN A 144 -12.77 -1.18 -15.11
N ASP A 145 -13.58 -0.28 -14.52
CA ASP A 145 -14.56 -0.58 -13.47
C ASP A 145 -14.06 -1.50 -12.34
N TYR A 146 -12.81 -1.31 -11.88
CA TYR A 146 -12.09 -2.26 -11.02
C TYR A 146 -12.81 -2.57 -9.69
N TYR A 147 -13.20 -1.53 -8.95
CA TYR A 147 -13.94 -1.70 -7.69
C TYR A 147 -15.43 -1.38 -7.82
N LYS A 148 -15.82 -0.55 -8.78
CA LYS A 148 -17.22 -0.21 -9.11
C LYS A 148 -17.32 0.46 -10.48
N PRO A 149 -18.52 0.50 -11.11
CA PRO A 149 -18.72 1.20 -12.36
C PRO A 149 -18.22 2.65 -12.33
N GLY A 150 -17.50 3.06 -13.37
CA GLY A 150 -16.91 4.39 -13.51
C GLY A 150 -15.66 4.63 -12.65
N ARG A 151 -15.15 3.63 -11.93
CA ARG A 151 -13.94 3.75 -11.10
C ARG A 151 -12.86 2.79 -11.58
N HIS A 152 -11.89 3.36 -12.28
CA HIS A 152 -10.75 2.66 -12.86
C HIS A 152 -9.55 2.70 -11.93
N PHE A 153 -8.75 1.63 -11.91
CA PHE A 153 -7.53 1.57 -11.12
C PHE A 153 -6.41 0.97 -11.94
N MET A 154 -5.22 1.56 -11.82
CA MET A 154 -4.00 0.93 -12.32
C MET A 154 -3.57 -0.14 -11.33
N VAL A 155 -3.14 -1.30 -11.83
CA VAL A 155 -2.54 -2.35 -11.00
C VAL A 155 -1.04 -2.34 -11.24
N TYR A 156 -0.27 -2.15 -10.18
CA TYR A 156 1.19 -2.11 -10.22
C TYR A 156 1.76 -3.31 -9.46
N GLU A 157 2.85 -3.90 -9.96
CA GLU A 157 3.57 -5.01 -9.34
C GLU A 157 5.07 -4.70 -9.26
N LYS A 158 5.71 -5.11 -8.16
CA LYS A 158 7.17 -5.24 -8.09
C LYS A 158 7.56 -6.62 -7.58
N ARG A 159 8.51 -7.26 -8.25
CA ARG A 159 9.18 -8.46 -7.73
C ARG A 159 10.23 -8.03 -6.70
N ILE A 160 10.16 -8.60 -5.50
CA ILE A 160 11.04 -8.27 -4.38
C ILE A 160 11.93 -9.45 -3.97
N GLY A 161 11.66 -10.66 -4.45
CA GLY A 161 12.43 -11.86 -4.15
C GLY A 161 12.27 -12.92 -5.24
N GLN A 162 12.93 -14.07 -5.06
CA GLN A 162 12.74 -15.28 -5.85
C GLN A 162 11.98 -16.30 -5.00
N LEU A 163 11.11 -17.10 -5.63
CA LEU A 163 10.57 -18.28 -4.97
C LEU A 163 11.76 -19.20 -4.70
N CYS A 164 12.02 -19.54 -3.43
CA CYS A 164 12.89 -20.66 -3.15
C CYS A 164 12.14 -21.89 -3.65
N ASP A 165 12.69 -22.57 -4.66
CA ASP A 165 12.23 -23.91 -5.01
C ASP A 165 12.38 -24.77 -3.75
N SER A 166 11.28 -25.40 -3.33
CA SER A 166 11.25 -26.33 -2.19
C SER A 166 11.39 -27.75 -2.68
#